data_AF-A0AAD5BKK9-F1
#
_entry.id   AF-A0AAD5BKK9-F1
#
_cell.length_a   1.000
_cell.length_b   1.000
_cell.length_c   1.000
_cell.angle_alpha   90.00
_cell.angle_beta   90.00
_cell.angle_gamma   90.00
#
_symmetry.space_group_name_H-M   'P 1'
#
loop_
_entity.id
_entity.type
_entity.pdbx_description
1 polymer ?
#
loop_
_entity_poly.entity_id
_entity_poly.type
_entity_poly.pdbx_seq_one_letter_code
_entity_poly.pdbx_strand_id
1 'polypeptide(L)'
;MSSLSLRNLLAQATFRGVTEARAHIFGHVLNPTGQRSAHKILRKNFIGEKVASWYPDDVLKEDPMVVARKEQERLSKLEMLKRRGKGPPKKGQGKKAQKRNK
;
A
#
# COMPACT_ATOMS: atom_id res chain seq x y z
N MET A 1 -46.82 29.72 -3.64
CA MET A 1 -46.00 29.66 -4.86
C MET A 1 -45.69 31.09 -5.27
N SER A 2 -44.66 31.72 -4.67
CA SER A 2 -44.30 33.10 -5.02
C SER A 2 -43.72 33.15 -6.43
N SER A 3 -44.29 33.98 -7.29
CA SER A 3 -43.76 34.23 -8.63
C SER A 3 -42.38 34.87 -8.49
N LEU A 4 -41.33 34.14 -8.87
CA LEU A 4 -40.02 34.74 -9.06
C LEU A 4 -40.15 35.82 -10.14
N SER A 5 -39.70 37.05 -9.85
CA SER A 5 -39.68 38.11 -10.84
C SER A 5 -38.82 37.67 -12.04
N LEU A 6 -39.19 38.11 -13.25
CA LEU A 6 -38.46 37.80 -14.50
C LEU A 6 -36.95 38.04 -14.36
N ARG A 7 -36.57 39.10 -13.64
CA ARG A 7 -35.19 39.47 -13.35
C ARG A 7 -34.44 38.37 -12.58
N ASN A 8 -35.09 37.74 -11.61
CA ASN A 8 -34.49 36.67 -10.81
C ASN A 8 -34.32 35.38 -11.63
N LEU A 9 -35.26 35.07 -12.54
CA LEU A 9 -35.15 33.92 -13.44
C LEU A 9 -33.99 34.09 -14.44
N LEU A 10 -33.88 35.26 -15.05
CA LEU A 10 -32.76 35.61 -15.94
C LEU A 10 -31.42 35.50 -15.22
N ALA A 11 -31.31 36.06 -14.02
CA ALA A 11 -30.09 35.98 -13.22
C ALA A 11 -29.72 34.51 -12.90
N GLN A 12 -30.69 33.69 -12.48
CA GLN A 12 -30.44 32.26 -12.21
C GLN A 12 -29.97 31.51 -13.46
N ALA A 13 -30.57 31.78 -14.63
CA ALA A 13 -30.16 31.18 -15.89
C ALA A 13 -28.72 31.58 -16.28
N THR A 14 -28.36 32.86 -16.13
CA THR A 14 -26.99 33.33 -16.41
C THR A 14 -25.97 32.67 -15.48
N PHE A 15 -26.27 32.55 -14.18
CA PHE A 15 -25.36 31.88 -13.25
C PHE A 15 -25.17 30.41 -13.58
N ARG A 16 -26.26 29.69 -13.94
CA ARG A 16 -26.17 28.29 -14.38
C ARG A 16 -25.28 28.14 -15.60
N GLY A 17 -25.51 28.93 -16.65
CA GLY A 17 -24.70 28.86 -17.88
C GLY A 17 -23.22 29.14 -17.63
N VAL A 18 -22.89 30.14 -16.79
CA VAL A 18 -21.49 30.42 -16.41
C VAL A 18 -20.88 29.27 -15.61
N THR A 19 -21.63 28.66 -14.68
CA THR A 19 -21.14 27.51 -13.91
C THR A 19 -20.93 26.26 -14.75
N GLU A 20 -21.78 26.04 -15.77
CA GLU A 20 -21.67 24.96 -16.73
C GLU A 20 -20.47 25.16 -17.66
N ALA A 21 -20.30 26.36 -18.21
CA ALA A 21 -19.13 26.69 -19.04
C ALA A 21 -17.82 26.51 -18.25
N ARG A 22 -17.76 26.97 -16.99
CA ARG A 22 -16.61 26.76 -16.10
C ARG A 22 -16.35 25.27 -15.88
N ALA A 23 -17.39 24.49 -15.60
CA ALA A 23 -17.27 23.07 -15.37
C ALA A 23 -16.72 22.33 -16.60
N HIS A 24 -17.19 22.70 -17.79
CA HIS A 24 -16.72 22.16 -19.05
C HIS A 24 -15.24 22.51 -19.33
N ILE A 25 -14.84 23.77 -19.11
CA ILE A 25 -13.46 24.23 -19.37
C ILE A 25 -12.45 23.55 -18.44
N PHE A 26 -12.78 23.42 -17.15
CA PHE A 26 -11.83 22.96 -16.13
C PHE A 26 -12.06 21.51 -15.67
N GLY A 27 -12.97 20.78 -16.32
CA GLY A 27 -13.31 19.40 -15.95
C GLY A 27 -13.91 19.26 -14.55
N HIS A 28 -14.66 20.26 -14.07
CA HIS A 28 -15.40 20.12 -12.82
C HIS A 28 -16.69 19.34 -13.05
N VAL A 29 -17.06 18.50 -12.08
CA VAL A 29 -18.33 17.75 -12.11
C VAL A 29 -19.39 18.54 -11.34
N LEU A 30 -20.48 18.91 -12.01
CA LEU A 30 -21.64 19.55 -11.38
C LEU A 30 -22.54 18.50 -10.73
N ASN A 31 -23.06 18.80 -9.53
CA ASN A 31 -23.99 17.95 -8.79
C ASN A 31 -25.22 18.77 -8.34
N PRO A 32 -26.20 18.99 -9.23
CA PRO A 32 -27.37 19.83 -8.94
C PRO A 32 -28.26 19.22 -7.85
N THR A 33 -28.27 17.90 -7.70
CA THR A 33 -29.08 17.18 -6.70
C THR A 33 -28.41 17.16 -5.31
N GLY A 34 -27.12 17.46 -5.22
CA GLY A 34 -26.36 17.46 -3.95
C GLY A 34 -26.18 16.09 -3.31
N GLN A 35 -26.63 15.01 -3.96
CA GLN A 35 -26.51 13.65 -3.44
C GLN A 35 -25.06 13.18 -3.47
N ARG A 36 -24.71 12.23 -2.59
CA ARG A 36 -23.35 11.68 -2.54
C ARG A 36 -23.01 11.00 -3.87
N SER A 37 -21.93 11.43 -4.51
CA SER A 37 -21.38 10.81 -5.72
C SER A 37 -20.03 10.14 -5.45
N ALA A 38 -19.62 9.22 -6.32
CA ALA A 38 -18.31 8.55 -6.24
C ALA A 38 -17.12 9.49 -6.49
N HIS A 39 -17.37 10.76 -6.85
CA HIS A 39 -16.33 11.73 -7.22
C HIS A 39 -15.33 12.01 -6.08
N LYS A 40 -15.70 11.79 -4.80
CA LYS A 40 -14.76 11.87 -3.68
C LYS A 40 -13.76 10.71 -3.66
N ILE A 41 -14.19 9.52 -4.08
CA ILE A 41 -13.34 8.33 -4.12
C ILE A 41 -12.40 8.44 -5.33
N LEU A 42 -12.94 8.80 -6.49
CA LEU A 42 -12.18 8.91 -7.74
C LEU A 42 -11.13 10.03 -7.73
N ARG A 43 -11.34 11.11 -6.96
CA ARG A 43 -10.35 12.18 -6.77
C ARG A 43 -9.19 11.81 -5.85
N LYS A 44 -9.28 10.70 -5.11
CA LYS A 44 -8.15 10.25 -4.30
C LYS A 44 -7.13 9.60 -5.22
N ASN A 45 -5.89 10.06 -5.13
CA ASN A 45 -4.80 9.40 -5.84
C ASN A 45 -4.64 7.97 -5.31
N PHE A 46 -4.47 7.01 -6.21
CA PHE A 46 -4.13 5.64 -5.82
C PHE A 46 -2.79 5.63 -5.09
N ILE A 47 -2.76 4.99 -3.92
CA ILE A 47 -1.56 4.86 -3.09
C ILE A 47 -0.96 3.45 -3.11
N GLY A 48 -1.54 2.53 -3.91
CA GLY A 48 -1.20 1.11 -3.89
C GLY A 48 0.28 0.83 -4.13
N GLU A 49 0.87 1.43 -5.17
CA GLU A 49 2.29 1.27 -5.48
C GLU A 49 3.19 1.78 -4.35
N LYS A 50 2.90 2.97 -3.80
CA LYS A 50 3.65 3.55 -2.68
C LYS A 50 3.58 2.69 -1.42
N VAL A 51 2.45 2.04 -1.20
CA VAL A 51 2.26 1.12 -0.07
C VAL A 51 2.99 -0.20 -0.33
N ALA A 52 2.95 -0.71 -1.56
CA ALA A 52 3.65 -1.94 -1.94
C ALA A 52 5.18 -1.78 -1.86
N SER A 53 5.71 -0.62 -2.28
CA SER A 53 7.13 -0.28 -2.25
C SER A 53 7.62 0.21 -0.88
N TRP A 54 6.97 -0.20 0.22
CA TRP A 54 7.32 0.27 1.56
C TRP A 54 8.73 -0.15 1.99
N TYR A 55 9.12 -1.38 1.64
CA TYR A 55 10.48 -1.87 1.84
C TYR A 55 11.24 -1.82 0.51
N PRO A 56 12.48 -1.31 0.50
CA PRO A 56 13.31 -1.33 -0.70
C PRO A 56 13.73 -2.76 -1.03
N ASP A 57 13.95 -3.01 -2.32
CA ASP A 57 14.47 -4.29 -2.80
C ASP A 57 15.92 -4.51 -2.32
N ASP A 58 16.20 -5.73 -1.87
CA ASP A 58 17.52 -6.11 -1.38
C ASP A 58 18.38 -6.61 -2.53
N VAL A 59 19.15 -5.70 -3.14
CA VAL A 59 20.07 -5.98 -4.26
C VAL A 59 21.07 -7.10 -3.98
N LEU A 60 21.38 -7.38 -2.70
CA LEU A 60 22.32 -8.43 -2.31
C LEU A 60 21.72 -9.83 -2.40
N LYS A 61 20.39 -9.96 -2.49
CA LYS A 61 19.72 -11.24 -2.72
C LYS A 61 19.69 -11.62 -4.20
N GLU A 62 19.78 -10.63 -5.08
CA GLU A 62 19.77 -10.83 -6.53
C GLU A 62 21.12 -11.33 -7.05
N ASP A 63 22.23 -10.97 -6.40
CA ASP A 63 23.58 -11.41 -6.79
C ASP A 63 23.83 -12.88 -6.37
N PRO A 64 23.94 -13.82 -7.34
CA PRO A 64 24.14 -15.24 -7.03
C PRO A 64 25.46 -15.51 -6.30
N MET A 65 26.50 -14.69 -6.53
CA MET A 65 27.82 -14.87 -5.94
C MET A 65 27.80 -14.50 -4.45
N VAL A 66 27.08 -13.43 -4.09
CA VAL A 66 26.90 -12.99 -2.70
C VAL A 66 26.06 -14.00 -1.92
N VAL A 67 24.98 -14.51 -2.51
CA VAL A 67 24.12 -15.52 -1.89
C VAL A 67 24.88 -16.81 -1.64
N ALA A 68 25.60 -17.32 -2.65
CA ALA A 68 26.40 -18.53 -2.53
C ALA A 68 27.50 -18.40 -1.46
N ARG A 69 28.18 -17.25 -1.39
CA ARG A 69 29.20 -16.97 -0.36
C ARG A 69 28.60 -16.97 1.05
N LYS A 70 27.49 -16.25 1.27
CA LYS A 70 26.80 -16.22 2.58
C LYS A 70 26.38 -17.61 3.03
N GLU A 71 25.86 -18.43 2.12
CA GLU A 71 25.46 -19.80 2.44
C GLU A 71 26.68 -20.68 2.76
N GLN A 72 27.78 -20.55 2.02
CA GLN A 72 29.01 -21.29 2.29
C GLN A 72 29.60 -20.93 3.66
N GLU A 73 29.63 -19.65 4.02
CA GLU A 73 30.05 -19.19 5.35
C GLU A 73 29.15 -19.77 6.46
N ARG A 74 27.83 -19.78 6.24
CA ARG A 74 26.85 -20.36 7.16
C ARG A 74 27.10 -21.85 7.39
N LEU A 75 27.35 -22.60 6.32
CA LEU A 75 27.62 -24.05 6.36
C LEU A 75 28.95 -24.34 7.09
N SER A 76 30.02 -23.62 6.74
CA SER A 76 31.33 -23.75 7.39
C SER A 76 31.28 -23.49 8.90
N LYS A 77 30.58 -22.42 9.32
CA LYS A 77 30.38 -22.12 10.74
C LYS A 77 29.59 -23.21 11.45
N LEU A 78 28.54 -23.72 10.81
CA LEU A 78 27.73 -24.81 11.37
C LEU A 78 28.55 -26.09 11.56
N GLU A 79 29.39 -26.43 10.59
CA GLU A 79 30.28 -27.59 10.67
C GLU A 79 31.29 -27.44 11.82
N MET A 80 31.94 -26.28 11.94
CA MET A 80 32.87 -26.00 13.04
C MET A 80 32.20 -26.15 14.42
N LEU A 81 30.96 -25.67 14.57
CA LEU A 81 30.18 -25.82 15.80
C LEU A 81 29.84 -27.29 16.09
N LYS A 82 29.47 -28.06 15.07
CA LYS A 82 29.20 -29.49 15.19
C LYS A 82 30.45 -30.25 15.64
N ARG A 83 31.62 -29.97 15.06
CA ARG A 83 32.91 -30.58 15.46
C ARG A 83 33.24 -30.35 16.94
N ARG A 84 32.87 -29.19 17.48
CA ARG A 84 33.07 -28.83 18.90
C ARG A 84 31.96 -29.36 19.83
N GLY A 85 30.96 -30.06 19.32
CA GLY A 85 29.78 -30.47 20.10
C GLY A 85 28.87 -29.32 20.54
N LYS A 86 29.07 -28.11 19.98
CA LYS A 86 28.28 -26.89 20.26
C LYS A 86 27.25 -26.60 19.17
N GLY A 87 26.99 -27.56 18.31
CA GLY A 87 25.93 -27.47 17.30
C GLY A 87 24.54 -27.43 17.94
N PRO A 88 23.55 -26.84 17.25
CA PRO A 88 22.17 -26.87 17.73
C PRO A 88 21.69 -28.34 17.81
N PRO A 89 20.94 -28.72 18.86
CA PRO A 89 20.38 -30.06 18.97
C PRO A 89 19.30 -30.29 17.91
N LYS A 90 18.96 -31.56 17.64
CA LYS A 90 17.85 -31.90 16.76
C LYS A 90 16.55 -31.31 17.30
N LYS A 91 15.72 -30.75 16.41
CA LYS A 91 14.39 -30.22 16.77
C LYS A 91 13.61 -31.26 17.56
N GLY A 92 13.02 -30.86 18.69
CA GLY A 92 12.29 -31.76 19.60
C GLY A 92 13.17 -32.55 20.58
N GLN A 93 14.50 -32.55 20.44
CA GLN A 93 15.43 -33.23 21.35
C GLN A 93 16.26 -32.25 22.18
N GLY A 94 15.73 -31.04 22.41
CA GLY A 94 16.36 -30.08 23.31
C GLY A 94 16.40 -30.60 24.74
N LYS A 95 17.32 -30.06 25.56
CA LYS A 95 17.50 -30.45 26.97
C LYS A 95 16.19 -30.44 27.80
N LYS A 96 15.26 -29.53 27.50
CA LYS A 96 13.95 -29.44 28.16
C LYS A 96 12.97 -30.54 27.73
N ALA A 97 13.04 -31.03 26.49
CA ALA A 97 12.17 -32.10 26.00
C ALA A 97 12.52 -33.45 26.64
N GLN A 98 13.81 -33.73 26.83
CA GLN A 98 14.27 -34.93 27.53
C GLN A 98 13.85 -34.97 29.00
N LYS A 99 13.71 -33.80 29.66
CA LYS A 99 13.25 -33.70 31.04
C LYS A 99 11.75 -34.02 31.24
N ARG A 100 10.95 -34.03 30.18
CA ARG A 100 9.49 -34.28 30.28
C ARG A 100 9.13 -35.77 30.25
N ASN A 101 10.06 -36.62 29.83
CA ASN A 101 9.91 -38.08 29.76
C ASN A 101 10.56 -38.81 30.94
N LYS A 102 11.06 -38.07 31.94
CA LYS A 102 11.60 -38.58 33.20
C LYS A 102 10.74 -38.06 34.33
#